data_AF-X1DJX8-F1
#
_entry.id   AF-X1DJX8-F1
#
_cell.length_a   1.000
_cell.length_b   1.000
_cell.length_c   1.000
_cell.angle_alpha   90.00
_cell.angle_beta   90.00
_cell.angle_gamma   90.00
#
_symmetry.space_group_name_H-M   'P 1'
#
loop_
_entity.id
_entity.type
_entity.pdbx_description
1 polymer ?
#
loop_
_entity_poly.entity_id
_entity_poly.type
_entity_poly.pdbx_seq_one_letter_code
_entity_poly.pdbx_strand_id
1 'polypeptide(L)'
;MGWQNYIGNFSTYFSFPLRRSYLASGAHSWGTNFPYEFFDIDTNFPFKGYLCWENNYFGFKLARDKIDLGPGYWSSVELNKQNPYWDYIRFFYNAGRFRLTEYIIRLDPILVTGVEQASQDSVAGYGERAKNIVLHEFQWSLADSLVLTIGEFIMIG
;
A
#
# COMPACT_ATOMS: atom_id res chain seq x y z
N MET A 1 -3.46 -1.42 -17.00
CA MET A 1 -3.75 -2.84 -17.37
C MET A 1 -3.28 -3.71 -16.22
N GLY A 2 -4.02 -4.76 -15.86
CA GLY A 2 -3.69 -5.62 -14.73
C GLY A 2 -3.66 -7.10 -15.11
N TRP A 3 -2.79 -7.86 -14.46
CA TRP A 3 -2.71 -9.31 -14.59
C TRP A 3 -2.95 -9.95 -13.24
N GLN A 4 -3.76 -11.00 -13.22
CA GLN A 4 -4.12 -11.73 -12.01
C GLN A 4 -4.01 -13.23 -12.27
N ASN A 5 -3.40 -13.96 -11.34
CA ASN A 5 -3.31 -15.41 -11.41
C ASN A 5 -3.77 -16.03 -10.10
N TYR A 6 -4.33 -17.23 -10.19
CA TYR A 6 -4.79 -18.02 -9.05
C TYR A 6 -4.32 -19.46 -9.22
N ILE A 7 -3.64 -20.00 -8.20
CA ILE A 7 -3.21 -21.40 -8.15
C ILE A 7 -3.52 -21.93 -6.75
N GLY A 8 -4.64 -22.65 -6.63
CA GLY A 8 -5.15 -23.09 -5.32
C GLY A 8 -5.37 -21.89 -4.40
N ASN A 9 -4.70 -21.90 -3.24
CA ASN A 9 -4.77 -20.85 -2.24
C ASN A 9 -3.85 -19.65 -2.52
N PHE A 10 -3.03 -19.72 -3.58
CA PHE A 10 -2.16 -18.62 -3.98
C PHE A 10 -2.85 -17.71 -5.00
N SER A 11 -2.68 -16.41 -4.83
CA SER A 11 -3.07 -15.42 -5.82
C SER A 11 -2.00 -14.34 -5.99
N THR A 12 -1.82 -13.89 -7.22
CA THR A 12 -0.96 -12.76 -7.56
C THR A 12 -1.73 -11.75 -8.36
N TYR A 13 -1.39 -10.47 -8.18
CA TYR A 13 -1.91 -9.39 -8.99
C TYR A 13 -0.83 -8.35 -9.22
N PHE A 14 -0.76 -7.83 -10.44
CA PHE A 14 0.11 -6.71 -10.79
C PHE A 14 -0.62 -5.80 -11.74
N SER A 15 -0.52 -4.48 -11.52
CA SER A 15 -1.08 -3.50 -12.44
C SER A 15 -0.18 -2.31 -12.63
N PHE A 16 -0.04 -1.95 -13.90
CA PHE A 16 0.65 -0.75 -14.34
C PHE A 16 -0.37 0.37 -14.49
N PRO A 17 -0.18 1.51 -13.80
CA PRO A 17 -0.97 2.69 -14.06
C PRO A 17 -0.61 3.20 -15.46
N LEU A 18 -1.51 2.98 -16.42
CA LEU A 18 -1.38 3.57 -17.75
C LEU A 18 -1.97 4.98 -17.66
N ARG A 19 -1.13 6.00 -17.81
CA ARG A 19 -1.62 7.37 -17.97
C ARG A 19 -1.77 7.64 -19.47
N ARG A 20 -2.90 8.24 -19.87
CA ARG A 20 -2.97 8.92 -21.16
C ARG A 20 -2.16 10.20 -21.03
N SER A 21 -1.03 10.27 -21.71
CA SER A 21 -0.15 11.44 -21.76
C SER A 21 -0.80 12.56 -22.56
N TYR A 22 -1.80 13.25 -21.98
CA TYR A 22 -2.28 14.53 -22.55
C TYR A 22 -1.35 15.70 -22.23
N LEU A 23 -0.29 15.46 -21.44
CA LEU A 23 0.68 16.46 -20.95
C LEU A 23 2.11 16.22 -21.49
N ALA A 24 2.28 15.44 -22.56
CA ALA A 24 3.54 15.40 -23.32
C ALA A 24 3.70 16.63 -24.24
N SER A 25 3.16 17.79 -23.87
CA SER A 25 3.33 19.04 -24.63
C SER A 25 4.64 19.77 -24.31
N GLY A 26 5.53 19.15 -23.53
CA GLY A 26 6.76 19.79 -23.03
C GLY A 26 8.05 19.40 -23.76
N ALA A 27 8.10 18.23 -24.40
CA ALA A 27 9.29 17.74 -25.09
C ALA A 27 9.05 17.69 -26.60
N HIS A 28 8.98 18.86 -27.23
CA HIS A 28 8.95 18.97 -28.69
C HIS A 28 10.37 18.82 -29.24
N SER A 29 10.60 17.88 -30.16
CA SER A 29 11.76 17.96 -31.06
C SER A 29 11.45 18.70 -32.37
N TRP A 30 10.21 18.74 -32.89
CA TRP A 30 9.94 19.35 -34.22
C TRP A 30 8.61 20.13 -34.37
N GLY A 31 8.36 21.16 -33.56
CA GLY A 31 7.42 22.24 -33.91
C GLY A 31 5.94 21.89 -34.23
N THR A 32 5.48 20.67 -33.96
CA THR A 32 4.09 20.24 -34.21
C THR A 32 3.34 19.94 -32.92
N ASN A 33 2.11 20.44 -32.77
CA ASN A 33 1.21 20.17 -31.62
C ASN A 33 0.55 18.77 -31.64
N PHE A 34 1.11 17.81 -32.38
CA PHE A 34 0.59 16.45 -32.43
C PHE A 34 1.20 15.63 -31.28
N PRO A 35 0.38 14.97 -30.45
CA PRO A 35 0.89 14.06 -29.42
C PRO A 35 1.63 12.90 -30.09
N TYR A 36 2.91 12.73 -29.75
CA TYR A 36 3.81 11.74 -30.36
C TYR A 36 3.83 10.39 -29.61
N GLU A 37 3.49 10.38 -28.32
CA GLU A 37 3.44 9.17 -27.51
C GLU A 37 2.00 8.82 -27.15
N PHE A 38 1.51 7.70 -27.70
CA PHE A 38 0.14 7.24 -27.46
C PHE A 38 -0.06 6.67 -26.05
N PHE A 39 1.01 6.14 -25.44
CA PHE A 39 1.04 5.60 -24.09
C PHE A 39 2.46 5.73 -23.51
N ASP A 40 2.59 6.33 -22.34
CA ASP A 40 3.81 6.28 -21.53
C ASP A 40 3.57 5.33 -20.36
N ILE A 41 4.52 4.44 -20.10
CA ILE A 41 4.52 3.57 -18.92
C ILE A 41 5.18 4.37 -17.82
N ASP A 42 4.38 5.01 -16.98
CA ASP A 42 4.88 5.75 -15.82
C ASP A 42 5.55 4.77 -14.84
N THR A 43 6.89 4.74 -14.86
CA THR A 43 7.70 3.96 -13.90
C THR A 43 7.92 4.68 -12.59
N ASN A 44 7.50 5.95 -12.48
CA ASN A 44 7.69 6.80 -11.30
C ASN A 44 6.48 6.76 -10.36
N PHE A 45 5.32 6.28 -10.84
CA PHE A 45 4.12 6.11 -10.02
C PHE A 45 4.05 4.72 -9.37
N PRO A 46 3.63 4.60 -8.09
CA PRO A 46 3.60 3.32 -7.40
C PRO A 46 2.67 2.32 -8.11
N PHE A 47 3.26 1.24 -8.61
CA PHE A 47 2.54 0.09 -9.15
C PHE A 47 1.69 -0.54 -8.03
N LYS A 48 0.43 -0.89 -8.33
CA LYS A 48 -0.37 -1.72 -7.42
C LYS A 48 -0.08 -3.18 -7.72
N GLY A 49 0.26 -3.94 -6.69
CA GLY A 49 0.49 -5.37 -6.84
C GLY A 49 0.43 -6.11 -5.51
N TYR A 50 0.18 -7.41 -5.58
CA TYR A 50 0.25 -8.27 -4.42
C TYR A 50 0.63 -9.71 -4.78
N LEU A 51 1.25 -10.38 -3.81
CA LEU A 51 1.36 -11.82 -3.69
C LEU A 51 0.60 -12.22 -2.43
N CYS A 52 -0.28 -13.20 -2.54
CA CYS A 52 -1.22 -13.55 -1.49
C CYS A 52 -1.35 -15.07 -1.41
N TRP A 53 -1.35 -15.61 -0.21
CA TRP A 53 -1.70 -16.99 0.08
C TRP A 53 -2.73 -17.01 1.20
N GLU A 54 -3.90 -17.58 0.96
CA GLU A 54 -5.00 -17.54 1.93
C GLU A 54 -5.78 -18.85 1.94
N ASN A 55 -6.18 -19.29 3.12
CA ASN A 55 -7.14 -20.36 3.34
C ASN A 55 -8.19 -19.89 4.36
N ASN A 56 -9.08 -20.80 4.79
CA ASN A 56 -10.17 -20.46 5.70
C ASN A 56 -9.70 -19.95 7.07
N TYR A 57 -8.51 -20.36 7.52
CA TYR A 57 -7.96 -20.09 8.85
C TYR A 57 -6.81 -19.09 8.84
N PHE A 58 -5.98 -19.08 7.81
CA PHE A 58 -4.76 -18.28 7.76
C PHE A 58 -4.64 -17.57 6.43
N GLY A 59 -4.02 -16.40 6.47
CA GLY A 59 -3.62 -15.71 5.27
C GLY A 59 -2.37 -14.90 5.43
N PHE A 60 -1.63 -14.79 4.34
CA PHE A 60 -0.42 -14.01 4.22
C PHE A 60 -0.46 -13.23 2.92
N LYS A 61 -0.16 -11.93 2.97
CA LYS A 61 -0.17 -11.06 1.80
C LYS A 61 1.02 -10.10 1.85
N LEU A 62 1.79 -10.07 0.78
CA LEU A 62 2.80 -9.06 0.48
C LEU A 62 2.23 -8.16 -0.60
N ALA A 63 2.12 -6.86 -0.35
CA ALA A 63 1.43 -5.99 -1.29
C ALA A 63 1.93 -4.55 -1.28
N ARG A 64 1.81 -3.93 -2.44
CA ARG A 64 1.69 -2.48 -2.60
C ARG A 64 0.24 -2.18 -2.97
N ASP A 65 -0.59 -1.81 -1.98
CA ASP A 65 -2.02 -1.56 -2.19
C ASP A 65 -2.55 -0.47 -1.24
N LYS A 66 -3.76 0.03 -1.49
CA LYS A 66 -4.49 0.85 -0.52
C LYS A 66 -4.99 -0.02 0.63
N ILE A 67 -4.84 0.48 1.85
CA ILE A 67 -5.33 -0.15 3.07
C ILE A 67 -6.51 0.67 3.57
N ASP A 68 -7.57 -0.01 4.03
CA ASP A 68 -8.71 0.57 4.70
C ASP A 68 -9.06 -0.34 5.87
N LEU A 69 -9.02 0.18 7.08
CA LEU A 69 -9.24 -0.59 8.30
C LEU A 69 -10.47 -0.08 9.05
N GLY A 70 -11.27 -0.98 9.60
CA GLY A 70 -12.50 -0.61 10.29
C GLY A 70 -13.72 -0.42 9.38
N PRO A 71 -14.89 -0.14 9.99
CA PRO A 71 -16.18 -0.24 9.32
C PRO A 71 -16.59 1.03 8.56
N GLY A 72 -15.78 2.09 8.61
CA GLY A 72 -16.10 3.38 8.03
C GLY A 72 -16.17 3.31 6.50
N TYR A 73 -17.34 3.58 5.92
CA TYR A 73 -17.51 3.55 4.46
C TYR A 73 -16.69 4.65 3.75
N TRP A 74 -16.55 5.82 4.37
CA TRP A 74 -15.91 7.00 3.79
C TRP A 74 -14.45 7.15 4.17
N SER A 75 -14.10 6.74 5.38
CA SER A 75 -12.76 6.87 5.94
C SER A 75 -12.63 6.06 7.23
N SER A 76 -11.44 5.52 7.45
CA SER A 76 -10.98 5.11 8.77
C SER A 76 -10.14 6.19 9.44
N VAL A 77 -10.11 6.17 10.77
CA VAL A 77 -9.17 6.96 11.58
C VAL A 77 -7.78 6.31 11.60
N GLU A 78 -7.69 4.99 11.42
CA GLU A 78 -6.44 4.23 11.54
C GLU A 78 -5.62 4.28 10.24
N LEU A 79 -6.19 3.78 9.13
CA LEU A 79 -5.59 3.84 7.79
C LEU A 79 -6.70 4.00 6.76
N ASN A 80 -6.60 5.04 5.93
CA ASN A 80 -7.62 5.40 4.95
C ASN A 80 -7.10 5.24 3.51
N LYS A 81 -8.00 4.86 2.60
CA LYS A 81 -7.83 4.80 1.14
C LYS A 81 -7.41 6.13 0.47
N GLN A 82 -7.46 7.25 1.21
CA GLN A 82 -7.03 8.57 0.73
C GLN A 82 -5.51 8.69 0.58
N ASN A 83 -4.72 8.00 1.41
CA ASN A 83 -3.27 8.01 1.28
C ASN A 83 -2.80 7.19 0.05
N PRO A 84 -1.72 7.63 -0.62
CA PRO A 84 -1.16 6.87 -1.74
C PRO A 84 -0.65 5.52 -1.24
N TYR A 85 -0.80 4.50 -2.08
CA TYR A 85 -0.50 3.09 -1.85
C TYR A 85 0.56 2.77 -0.79
N TRP A 86 0.28 1.80 0.07
CA TRP A 86 1.19 1.32 1.11
C TRP A 86 1.92 0.07 0.67
N ASP A 87 3.21 -0.02 0.99
CA ASP A 87 3.92 -1.29 1.02
C ASP A 87 3.68 -1.99 2.34
N TYR A 88 3.15 -3.20 2.31
CA TYR A 88 2.83 -3.92 3.53
C TYR A 88 2.94 -5.43 3.41
N ILE A 89 3.17 -6.02 4.57
CA ILE A 89 2.94 -7.42 4.86
C ILE A 89 1.67 -7.49 5.71
N ARG A 90 0.75 -8.36 5.35
CA ARG A 90 -0.43 -8.67 6.15
C ARG A 90 -0.44 -10.14 6.50
N PHE A 91 -0.68 -10.43 7.76
CA PHE A 91 -1.06 -11.75 8.25
C PHE A 91 -2.50 -11.70 8.77
N PHE A 92 -3.26 -12.78 8.61
CA PHE A 92 -4.47 -12.96 9.39
C PHE A 92 -4.61 -14.39 9.88
N TYR A 93 -5.32 -14.52 11.00
CA TYR A 93 -5.75 -15.77 11.60
C TYR A 93 -7.24 -15.70 11.96
N ASN A 94 -8.02 -16.69 11.51
CA ASN A 94 -9.44 -16.86 11.80
C ASN A 94 -9.64 -18.08 12.69
N ALA A 95 -10.33 -17.88 13.82
CA ALA A 95 -10.73 -18.93 14.75
C ALA A 95 -12.22 -18.78 15.10
N GLY A 96 -13.09 -19.25 14.21
CA GLY A 96 -14.54 -19.19 14.41
C GLY A 96 -15.06 -17.77 14.51
N ARG A 97 -15.43 -17.33 15.71
CA ARG A 97 -15.94 -15.97 15.99
C ARG A 97 -14.85 -14.94 16.26
N PHE A 98 -13.59 -15.35 16.25
CA PHE A 98 -12.44 -14.48 16.45
C PHE A 98 -11.61 -14.36 15.17
N ARG A 99 -11.10 -13.16 14.91
CA ARG A 99 -10.12 -12.90 13.87
C ARG A 99 -9.02 -11.99 14.41
N LEU A 100 -7.78 -12.37 14.13
CA LEU A 100 -6.60 -11.53 14.28
C LEU A 100 -6.15 -11.10 12.88
N THR A 101 -5.90 -9.82 12.67
CA THR A 101 -5.23 -9.30 11.48
C THR A 101 -4.03 -8.47 11.91
N GLU A 102 -2.87 -8.73 11.33
CA GLU A 102 -1.65 -7.99 11.59
C GLU A 102 -1.13 -7.36 10.30
N TYR A 103 -0.67 -6.12 10.39
CA TYR A 103 -0.02 -5.41 9.30
C TYR A 103 1.36 -4.92 9.74
N ILE A 104 2.34 -5.09 8.86
CA ILE A 104 3.62 -4.39 8.92
C ILE A 104 3.70 -3.56 7.66
N ILE A 105 3.63 -2.26 7.81
CA ILE A 105 3.56 -1.29 6.72
C ILE A 105 4.85 -0.51 6.72
N ARG A 106 5.53 -0.49 5.59
CA ARG A 106 6.71 0.35 5.40
C ARG A 106 6.25 1.77 5.09
N LEU A 107 6.78 2.73 5.83
CA LEU A 107 6.70 4.14 5.45
C LEU A 107 7.85 4.42 4.48
N ASP A 108 7.52 4.80 3.24
CA ASP A 108 8.53 5.28 2.30
C ASP A 108 9.12 6.59 2.86
N PRO A 109 10.46 6.70 3.00
CA PRO A 109 11.10 7.84 3.65
C PRO A 109 11.04 9.18 2.87
N ILE A 110 10.27 9.28 1.79
CA ILE A 110 10.21 10.50 0.96
C ILE A 110 9.04 11.40 1.41
N LEU A 111 9.24 12.04 2.56
CA LEU A 111 8.67 13.35 2.92
C LEU A 111 9.75 14.33 3.41
N VAL A 112 11.01 14.04 3.08
CA VAL A 112 12.16 14.93 3.31
C VAL A 112 12.57 15.45 1.94
N THR A 113 12.15 16.67 1.63
CA THR A 113 12.49 17.34 0.36
C THR A 113 14.00 17.31 0.13
N GLY A 114 14.45 17.13 -1.12
CA GLY A 114 15.87 16.97 -1.50
C GLY A 114 16.86 18.07 -1.10
N VAL A 115 16.41 19.10 -0.38
CA VAL A 115 17.27 20.10 0.28
C VAL A 115 17.82 19.57 1.62
N GLU A 116 17.09 18.68 2.30
CA GLU A 116 17.47 18.13 3.62
C GLU A 116 18.36 16.88 3.50
N GLN A 117 18.37 16.23 2.34
CA GLN A 117 19.16 15.04 2.05
C GLN A 117 20.66 15.35 1.99
N ALA A 118 21.04 16.55 1.54
CA ALA A 118 22.44 17.00 1.51
C ALA A 118 22.98 17.38 2.90
N SER A 119 22.11 17.75 3.85
CA SER A 119 22.50 18.11 5.22
C SER A 119 22.65 16.89 6.14
N GLN A 120 21.97 15.77 5.87
CA GLN A 120 22.05 14.56 6.70
C GLN A 120 23.34 13.75 6.48
N ASP A 121 23.98 13.84 5.30
CA ASP A 121 25.25 13.14 5.05
C ASP A 121 26.45 13.79 5.75
N SER A 122 26.32 15.03 6.23
CA SER A 122 27.41 15.78 6.88
C SER A 122 27.42 15.72 8.42
N VAL A 123 26.37 15.20 9.06
CA VAL A 123 26.26 15.15 10.52
C VAL A 123 25.95 13.72 10.96
N ALA A 124 27.01 13.00 11.34
CA ALA A 124 27.04 11.73 12.05
C ALA A 124 25.69 11.12 12.50
N GLY A 125 25.30 9.99 11.89
CA GLY A 125 24.90 8.80 12.65
C GLY A 125 23.43 8.57 13.00
N TYR A 126 22.49 9.47 12.66
CA TYR A 126 21.06 9.28 12.96
C TYR A 126 20.18 9.62 11.76
N GLY A 127 20.09 8.70 10.81
CA GLY A 127 19.04 8.70 9.79
C GLY A 127 18.24 7.42 9.96
N GLU A 128 17.01 7.51 10.49
CA GLU A 128 16.06 6.41 10.49
C GLU A 128 15.79 6.01 9.03
N ARG A 129 16.49 4.97 8.56
CA ARG A 129 16.49 4.56 7.14
C ARG A 129 15.17 3.92 6.69
N ALA A 130 14.33 3.48 7.64
CA ALA A 130 13.01 2.94 7.37
C ALA A 130 12.16 2.98 8.65
N LYS A 131 11.07 3.77 8.63
CA LYS A 131 10.02 3.69 9.65
C LYS A 131 9.00 2.66 9.23
N ASN A 132 8.51 1.89 10.19
CA ASN A 132 7.44 0.94 9.96
C ASN A 132 6.27 1.26 10.88
N ILE A 133 5.07 1.06 10.37
CA ILE A 133 3.85 0.98 11.16
C ILE A 133 3.57 -0.50 11.37
N VAL A 134 3.42 -0.90 12.62
CA VAL A 134 2.89 -2.22 12.99
C VAL A 134 1.48 -2.00 13.51
N LEU A 135 0.52 -2.74 12.97
CA LEU A 135 -0.86 -2.69 13.39
C LEU A 135 -1.37 -4.08 13.73
N HIS A 136 -2.05 -4.19 14.86
CA HIS A 136 -2.72 -5.40 15.32
C HIS A 136 -4.22 -5.10 15.43
N GLU A 137 -5.04 -5.91 14.76
CA GLU A 137 -6.49 -5.81 14.80
C GLU A 137 -7.08 -7.11 15.35
N PHE A 138 -7.81 -6.99 16.44
CA PHE A 138 -8.51 -8.09 17.09
C PHE A 138 -10.02 -7.89 16.90
N GLN A 139 -10.67 -8.84 16.23
CA GLN A 139 -12.10 -8.78 15.94
C GLN A 139 -12.83 -9.97 16.58
N TRP A 140 -13.91 -9.68 17.31
CA TRP A 140 -14.82 -10.66 17.89
C TRP A 140 -16.25 -10.46 17.39
N SER A 141 -16.84 -11.53 16.87
CA SER A 141 -18.27 -11.59 16.55
C SER A 141 -19.02 -12.10 17.78
N LEU A 142 -19.53 -11.18 18.61
CA LEU A 142 -20.16 -11.49 19.90
C LEU A 142 -21.59 -12.04 19.72
N ALA A 143 -22.28 -11.57 18.68
CA ALA A 143 -23.58 -12.05 18.23
C ALA A 143 -23.63 -11.97 16.70
N ASP A 144 -24.70 -12.48 16.10
CA ASP A 144 -24.87 -12.46 14.64
C ASP A 144 -24.95 -11.02 14.07
N SER A 145 -25.23 -10.03 14.94
CA SER A 145 -25.34 -8.62 14.57
C SER A 145 -24.35 -7.70 15.30
N LEU A 146 -23.43 -8.23 16.12
CA LEU A 146 -22.50 -7.41 16.90
C LEU A 146 -21.06 -7.89 16.71
N VAL A 147 -20.26 -7.01 16.13
CA VAL A 147 -18.82 -7.18 15.98
C VAL A 147 -18.10 -6.12 16.80
N LEU A 148 -17.21 -6.56 17.68
CA LEU A 148 -16.28 -5.69 18.39
C LEU A 148 -14.91 -5.81 17.72
N THR A 149 -14.30 -4.69 17.39
CA THR A 149 -12.93 -4.63 16.85
C THR A 149 -12.09 -3.72 17.72
N ILE A 150 -10.89 -4.17 18.08
CA ILE A 150 -9.90 -3.38 18.79
C ILE A 150 -8.63 -3.40 17.94
N GLY A 151 -8.22 -2.22 17.49
CA GLY A 151 -6.98 -1.99 16.77
C GLY A 151 -5.93 -1.33 17.66
N GLU A 152 -4.68 -1.76 17.55
CA GLU A 152 -3.52 -1.06 18.08
C GLU A 152 -2.59 -0.68 16.93
N PHE A 153 -2.08 0.56 16.97
CA PHE A 153 -1.17 1.12 15.99
C PHE A 153 0.11 1.56 16.67
N ILE A 154 1.25 1.04 16.22
CA ILE A 154 2.57 1.38 16.76
C ILE A 154 3.49 1.75 15.60
N MET A 155 4.13 2.91 15.70
CA MET A 155 5.21 3.30 14.79
C MET A 155 6.55 2.89 15.41
N ILE A 156 7.38 2.19 14.64
CA ILE A 156 8.67 1.66 15.09
C ILE A 156 9.75 2.07 14.09
N GLY A 157 10.82 2.66 14.64
CA GLY A 157 12.07 2.98 13.96
C GLY A 157 12.11 4.31 13.25
#